data_AF-A0A7S2PT97-F1
#
_entry.id   AF-A0A7S2PT97-F1
#
_cell.length_a   1.000
_cell.length_b   1.000
_cell.length_c   1.000
_cell.angle_alpha   90.00
_cell.angle_beta   90.00
_cell.angle_gamma   90.00
#
_symmetry.space_group_name_H-M   'P 1'
#
loop_
_entity.id
_entity.type
_entity.pdbx_description
1 polymer ?
#
loop_
_entity_poly.entity_id
_entity_poly.type
_entity_poly.pdbx_seq_one_letter_code
_entity_poly.pdbx_strand_id
1 'polypeptide(L)'
;DPDYHFKAVVDALMLAKAALPKVDCVGGSATGTISGDNEATWCDIFPNVPPDVYKEKVVDIFKRIAKEVAGDVPLKVINDGEVTALAAVQKIGKGNIMGISMGSSEGGGYANADGNLMGWINELCYIRLDLNPEAPTDPWTKGAHTGISHLYLGQRGATKLAHKAGVDVPPNYIFPHPDMCTIKHEDHAQCLKLIQKAMADPKKEPQVKALYETCGVYLGYAIAQYQE
;
A
#
# COMPACT_ATOMS: atom_id res chain seq x y z
N ASP A 1 10.95 -9.77 -13.70
CA ASP A 1 12.41 -9.77 -13.51
C ASP A 1 12.76 -8.69 -12.48
N PRO A 2 13.27 -9.05 -11.29
CA PRO A 2 13.63 -8.07 -10.26
C PRO A 2 14.66 -7.02 -10.71
N ASP A 3 15.49 -7.35 -11.70
CA ASP A 3 16.55 -6.44 -12.19
C ASP A 3 15.98 -5.15 -12.79
N TYR A 4 14.75 -5.20 -13.33
CA TYR A 4 14.04 -4.02 -13.80
C TYR A 4 13.85 -2.99 -12.68
N HIS A 5 13.34 -3.42 -11.52
CA HIS A 5 13.09 -2.52 -10.39
C HIS A 5 14.40 -2.04 -9.77
N PHE A 6 15.39 -2.93 -9.62
CA PHE A 6 16.72 -2.56 -9.16
C PHE A 6 17.31 -1.44 -10.01
N LYS A 7 17.34 -1.63 -11.33
CA LYS A 7 17.89 -0.65 -12.27
C LYS A 7 17.12 0.67 -12.24
N ALA A 8 15.79 0.62 -12.26
CA ALA A 8 14.96 1.82 -12.23
C ALA A 8 15.21 2.67 -10.97
N VAL A 9 15.35 2.03 -9.80
CA VAL A 9 15.62 2.73 -8.54
C VAL A 9 17.05 3.27 -8.50
N VAL A 10 18.05 2.48 -8.94
CA VAL A 10 19.45 2.93 -9.01
C VAL A 10 19.58 4.14 -9.94
N ASP A 11 19.02 4.06 -11.14
CA ASP A 11 19.09 5.16 -12.12
C ASP A 11 18.49 6.45 -11.53
N ALA A 12 17.33 6.36 -10.86
CA ALA A 12 16.69 7.51 -10.21
C ALA A 12 17.53 8.08 -9.05
N LEU A 13 18.13 7.23 -8.22
CA LEU A 13 18.98 7.66 -7.12
C LEU A 13 20.31 8.24 -7.60
N MET A 14 20.85 7.77 -8.72
CA MET A 14 22.06 8.33 -9.34
C MET A 14 21.81 9.75 -9.87
N LEU A 15 20.62 10.03 -10.40
CA LEU A 15 20.20 11.40 -10.74
C LEU A 15 20.16 12.31 -9.51
N ALA A 16 19.60 11.83 -8.40
CA ALA A 16 19.57 12.58 -7.15
C ALA A 16 20.98 12.83 -6.58
N LYS A 17 21.84 11.79 -6.60
CA LYS A 17 23.24 11.87 -6.16
C LYS A 17 24.03 12.93 -6.91
N ALA A 18 23.83 13.09 -8.22
CA ALA A 18 24.51 14.09 -9.03
C ALA A 18 24.23 15.55 -8.58
N ALA A 19 23.14 15.78 -7.84
CA ALA A 19 22.79 17.08 -7.29
C ALA A 19 23.34 17.31 -5.86
N LEU A 20 24.02 16.33 -5.26
CA LEU A 20 24.51 16.38 -3.89
C LEU A 20 26.04 16.44 -3.84
N PRO A 21 26.64 17.20 -2.91
CA PRO A 21 28.10 17.24 -2.74
C PRO A 21 28.67 15.91 -2.24
N LYS A 22 27.87 15.16 -1.46
CA LYS A 22 28.15 13.83 -0.94
C LYS A 22 26.85 13.16 -0.51
N VAL A 23 26.89 11.84 -0.34
CA VAL A 23 25.79 11.06 0.25
C VAL A 23 26.27 10.53 1.60
N ASP A 24 25.64 10.96 2.69
CA ASP A 24 25.99 10.55 4.06
C ASP A 24 25.24 9.28 4.50
N CYS A 25 24.06 9.03 3.95
CA CYS A 25 23.22 7.88 4.25
C CYS A 25 22.18 7.66 3.14
N VAL A 26 21.62 6.45 3.07
CA VAL A 26 20.49 6.12 2.19
C VAL A 26 19.29 5.74 3.06
N GLY A 27 18.17 6.44 2.86
CA GLY A 27 16.90 6.14 3.50
C GLY A 27 15.88 5.69 2.46
N GLY A 28 15.04 4.72 2.80
CA GLY A 28 14.03 4.18 1.89
C GLY A 28 12.73 3.83 2.60
N SER A 29 11.66 3.83 1.81
CA SER A 29 10.34 3.31 2.16
C SER A 29 9.96 2.28 1.12
N ALA A 30 9.44 1.14 1.54
CA ALA A 30 8.95 0.12 0.62
C ALA A 30 7.70 -0.55 1.17
N THR A 31 6.84 -0.98 0.26
CA THR A 31 5.68 -1.83 0.58
C THR A 31 6.14 -3.26 0.88
N GLY A 32 5.41 -3.93 1.76
CA GLY A 32 5.70 -5.24 2.27
C GLY A 32 6.50 -5.25 3.58
N THR A 33 7.00 -6.43 3.95
CA THR A 33 7.70 -6.65 5.21
C THR A 33 9.20 -6.40 5.05
N ILE A 34 9.72 -5.52 5.90
CA ILE A 34 11.12 -5.12 5.92
C ILE A 34 11.76 -5.61 7.22
N SER A 35 12.86 -6.36 7.12
CA SER A 35 13.57 -6.84 8.30
C SER A 35 14.31 -5.71 9.02
N GLY A 36 14.71 -5.95 10.28
CA GLY A 36 15.58 -5.04 11.03
C GLY A 36 16.91 -4.75 10.32
N ASP A 37 17.36 -5.66 9.45
CA ASP A 37 18.57 -5.55 8.64
C ASP A 37 18.29 -5.06 7.20
N ASN A 38 17.19 -4.35 6.97
CA ASN A 38 16.83 -3.76 5.66
C ASN A 38 16.63 -4.79 4.55
N GLU A 39 16.13 -5.99 4.87
CA GLU A 39 15.82 -7.00 3.87
C GLU A 39 14.36 -6.93 3.45
N ALA A 40 14.07 -7.10 2.16
CA ALA A 40 12.72 -7.31 1.68
C ALA A 40 12.31 -8.77 1.94
N THR A 41 11.78 -9.07 3.13
CA THR A 41 11.39 -10.45 3.48
C THR A 41 10.11 -10.88 2.76
N TRP A 42 9.25 -9.92 2.44
CA TRP A 42 8.10 -10.08 1.54
C TRP A 42 7.78 -8.71 0.92
N CYS A 43 7.44 -8.66 -0.36
CA CYS A 43 7.13 -7.41 -1.07
C CYS A 43 6.14 -7.67 -2.20
N ASP A 44 5.02 -6.96 -2.17
CA ASP A 44 3.89 -7.07 -3.10
C ASP A 44 4.24 -6.71 -4.56
N ILE A 45 5.35 -5.98 -4.79
CA ILE A 45 5.87 -5.61 -6.13
C ILE A 45 6.46 -6.83 -6.85
N PHE A 46 6.84 -7.88 -6.12
CA PHE A 46 7.46 -9.09 -6.68
C PHE A 46 6.57 -10.34 -6.55
N PRO A 47 5.25 -10.28 -6.81
CA PRO A 47 4.31 -11.31 -6.39
C PRO A 47 4.45 -12.62 -7.17
N ASN A 48 5.07 -12.57 -8.35
CA ASN A 48 5.26 -13.69 -9.27
C ASN A 48 6.74 -14.07 -9.45
N VAL A 49 7.65 -13.52 -8.64
CA VAL A 49 9.07 -13.88 -8.73
C VAL A 49 9.26 -15.27 -8.10
N PRO A 50 9.88 -16.23 -8.81
CA PRO A 50 10.15 -17.55 -8.25
C PRO A 50 10.95 -17.47 -6.94
N PRO A 51 10.71 -18.35 -5.95
CA PRO A 51 11.33 -18.23 -4.62
C PRO A 51 12.86 -18.21 -4.60
N ASP A 52 13.51 -18.97 -5.48
CA ASP A 52 14.96 -18.99 -5.67
C ASP A 52 15.48 -17.64 -6.19
N VAL A 53 14.83 -17.09 -7.21
CA VAL A 53 15.13 -15.77 -7.77
C VAL A 53 14.83 -14.66 -6.77
N TYR A 54 13.76 -14.78 -5.99
CA TYR A 54 13.41 -13.81 -4.93
C TYR A 54 14.49 -13.80 -3.86
N LYS A 55 14.92 -14.98 -3.40
CA LYS A 55 15.99 -15.11 -2.40
C LYS A 55 17.30 -14.50 -2.90
N GLU A 56 17.66 -14.77 -4.15
CA GLU A 56 18.90 -14.28 -4.76
C GLU A 56 18.87 -12.77 -5.01
N LYS A 57 17.74 -12.23 -5.49
CA LYS A 57 17.69 -10.86 -6.04
C LYS A 57 16.85 -9.87 -5.25
N VAL A 58 15.92 -10.29 -4.41
CA VAL A 58 14.97 -9.38 -3.77
C VAL A 58 15.31 -9.17 -2.29
N VAL A 59 15.68 -10.23 -1.56
CA VAL A 59 15.90 -10.16 -0.11
C VAL A 59 16.89 -9.06 0.27
N ASP A 60 18.02 -8.95 -0.43
CA ASP A 60 19.06 -7.96 -0.14
C ASP A 60 19.01 -6.71 -1.04
N ILE A 61 17.93 -6.53 -1.81
CA ILE A 61 17.86 -5.53 -2.89
C ILE A 61 18.22 -4.12 -2.42
N PHE A 62 17.76 -3.72 -1.24
CA PHE A 62 18.03 -2.39 -0.69
C PHE A 62 19.49 -2.19 -0.32
N LYS A 63 20.16 -3.22 0.21
CA LYS A 63 21.60 -3.20 0.51
C LYS A 63 22.40 -3.04 -0.78
N ARG A 64 22.03 -3.79 -1.82
CA ARG A 64 22.67 -3.70 -3.14
C ARG A 64 22.45 -2.33 -3.78
N ILE A 65 21.25 -1.76 -3.69
CA ILE A 65 20.95 -0.41 -4.18
C ILE A 65 21.80 0.62 -3.46
N ALA A 66 21.86 0.58 -2.12
CA ALA A 66 22.64 1.52 -1.34
C ALA A 66 24.14 1.43 -1.66
N LYS A 67 24.66 0.21 -1.80
CA LYS A 67 26.05 -0.04 -2.17
C LYS A 67 26.39 0.54 -3.55
N GLU A 68 25.52 0.32 -4.55
CA GLU A 68 25.69 0.83 -5.92
C GLU A 68 25.65 2.37 -5.96
N VAL A 69 24.71 2.97 -5.23
CA VAL A 69 24.50 4.43 -5.26
C VAL A 69 25.54 5.15 -4.42
N ALA A 70 25.85 4.66 -3.21
CA ALA A 70 26.56 5.44 -2.19
C ALA A 70 27.69 4.70 -1.47
N GLY A 71 27.96 3.42 -1.78
CA GLY A 71 28.99 2.64 -1.10
C GLY A 71 28.57 2.19 0.31
N ASP A 72 29.50 2.20 1.25
CA ASP A 72 29.28 1.71 2.63
C ASP A 72 28.76 2.80 3.58
N VAL A 73 27.69 3.47 3.18
CA VAL A 73 26.99 4.45 4.03
C VAL A 73 25.87 3.79 4.84
N PRO A 74 25.47 4.35 5.98
CA PRO A 74 24.30 3.89 6.71
C PRO A 74 23.06 3.76 5.82
N LEU A 75 22.37 2.62 5.92
CA LEU A 75 21.13 2.33 5.23
C LEU A 75 20.01 2.09 6.25
N LYS A 76 18.86 2.72 6.03
CA LYS A 76 17.61 2.31 6.69
C LYS A 76 16.46 2.29 5.70
N VAL A 77 15.80 1.14 5.60
CA VAL A 77 14.52 0.97 4.92
C VAL A 77 13.49 0.54 5.97
N ILE A 78 12.29 1.13 5.86
CA ILE A 78 11.13 0.80 6.68
C ILE A 78 9.91 0.58 5.80
N ASN A 79 8.89 -0.06 6.36
CA ASN A 79 7.62 -0.25 5.67
C ASN A 79 6.93 1.11 5.40
N ASP A 80 6.17 1.22 4.31
CA ASP A 80 5.48 2.45 3.91
C ASP A 80 4.39 2.91 4.88
N GLY A 81 3.71 1.99 5.54
CA GLY A 81 2.82 2.26 6.66
C GLY A 81 3.56 2.77 7.91
N GLU A 82 4.76 2.26 8.21
CA GLU A 82 5.60 2.80 9.29
C GLU A 82 6.02 4.26 9.03
N VAL A 83 6.34 4.61 7.77
CA VAL A 83 6.60 6.01 7.38
C VAL A 83 5.40 6.89 7.67
N THR A 84 4.18 6.39 7.46
CA THR A 84 2.95 7.13 7.72
C THR A 84 2.81 7.47 9.21
N ALA A 85 3.08 6.50 10.09
CA ALA A 85 3.08 6.74 11.54
C ALA A 85 4.21 7.70 11.95
N LEU A 86 5.43 7.51 11.42
CA LEU A 86 6.58 8.37 11.73
C LEU A 86 6.36 9.82 11.32
N ALA A 87 5.83 10.05 10.12
CA ALA A 87 5.50 11.38 9.63
C ALA A 87 4.43 12.06 10.51
N ALA A 88 3.45 11.29 10.98
CA ALA A 88 2.43 11.79 11.91
C ALA A 88 3.01 12.14 13.28
N VAL A 89 3.92 11.34 13.85
CA VAL A 89 4.65 11.66 15.08
C VAL A 89 5.43 12.97 14.93
N GLN A 90 6.18 13.13 13.85
CA GLN A 90 6.96 14.35 13.60
C GLN A 90 6.06 15.59 13.47
N LYS A 91 4.91 15.45 12.82
CA LYS A 91 3.97 16.56 12.60
C LYS A 91 3.17 16.93 13.85
N ILE A 92 2.74 15.94 14.63
CA ILE A 92 1.85 16.13 15.79
C ILE A 92 2.65 16.35 17.08
N GLY A 93 3.90 15.86 17.14
CA GLY A 93 4.76 15.95 18.32
C GLY A 93 4.29 15.10 19.50
N LYS A 94 3.55 14.00 19.23
CA LYS A 94 3.01 13.07 20.24
C LYS A 94 3.22 11.62 19.81
N GLY A 95 3.25 10.72 20.78
CA GLY A 95 3.19 9.27 20.56
C GLY A 95 1.78 8.69 20.61
N ASN A 96 1.68 7.37 20.61
CA ASN A 96 0.44 6.59 20.49
C ASN A 96 -0.32 6.94 19.20
N ILE A 97 0.38 6.81 18.07
CA ILE A 97 -0.13 7.19 16.76
C ILE A 97 -0.20 5.94 15.89
N MET A 98 -1.40 5.64 15.42
CA MET A 98 -1.63 4.71 14.32
C MET A 98 -1.72 5.50 13.01
N GLY A 99 -0.76 5.27 12.12
CA GLY A 99 -0.80 5.75 10.74
C GLY A 99 -1.57 4.76 9.86
N ILE A 100 -2.53 5.26 9.08
CA ILE A 100 -3.23 4.51 8.04
C ILE A 100 -3.04 5.25 6.72
N SER A 101 -2.53 4.57 5.71
CA SER A 101 -2.46 5.08 4.34
C SER A 101 -3.43 4.32 3.44
N MET A 102 -4.15 5.03 2.58
CA MET A 102 -5.12 4.44 1.65
C MET A 102 -4.77 4.85 0.23
N GLY A 103 -3.90 4.06 -0.41
CA GLY A 103 -3.45 4.24 -1.78
C GLY A 103 -4.03 3.15 -2.68
N SER A 104 -3.17 2.46 -3.42
CA SER A 104 -3.52 1.28 -4.21
C SER A 104 -4.11 0.16 -3.35
N SER A 105 -3.66 0.07 -2.10
CA SER A 105 -4.14 -0.78 -1.01
C SER A 105 -4.19 0.05 0.28
N GLU A 106 -4.33 -0.61 1.42
CA GLU A 106 -4.13 -0.04 2.76
C GLU A 106 -2.69 -0.28 3.23
N GLY A 107 -2.09 0.70 3.91
CA GLY A 107 -0.85 0.52 4.68
C GLY A 107 -1.08 0.95 6.12
N GLY A 108 -0.33 0.36 7.05
CA GLY A 108 -0.48 0.61 8.49
C GLY A 108 0.85 0.78 9.20
N GLY A 109 0.86 1.58 10.27
CA GLY A 109 2.02 1.73 11.13
C GLY A 109 1.61 2.20 12.52
N TYR A 110 2.38 1.83 13.54
CA TYR A 110 2.15 2.27 14.90
C TYR A 110 3.43 2.80 15.56
N ALA A 111 3.30 3.98 16.17
CA ALA A 111 4.30 4.58 17.03
C ALA A 111 3.80 4.63 18.48
N ASN A 112 4.62 4.16 19.41
CA ASN A 112 4.28 4.11 20.83
C ASN A 112 4.26 5.49 21.50
N ALA A 113 4.04 5.54 22.82
CA ALA A 113 3.91 6.77 23.61
C ALA A 113 5.13 7.71 23.48
N ASP A 114 6.31 7.16 23.27
CA ASP A 114 7.56 7.91 23.11
C ASP A 114 7.82 8.31 21.64
N GLY A 115 6.93 7.94 20.71
CA GLY A 115 7.08 8.19 19.29
C GLY A 115 7.98 7.18 18.56
N ASN A 116 8.35 6.08 19.21
CA ASN A 116 9.17 5.04 18.60
C ASN A 116 8.32 4.08 17.76
N LEU A 117 8.81 3.74 16.58
CA LEU A 117 8.26 2.63 15.80
C LEU A 117 8.54 1.31 16.51
N MET A 118 7.55 0.42 16.51
CA MET A 118 7.64 -0.86 17.23
C MET A 118 8.39 -1.96 16.45
N GLY A 119 8.60 -1.78 15.15
CA GLY A 119 9.14 -2.82 14.26
C GLY A 119 8.20 -4.01 14.07
N TRP A 120 6.90 -3.80 14.27
CA TRP A 120 5.86 -4.80 14.05
C TRP A 120 5.54 -4.97 12.57
N ILE A 121 4.98 -6.14 12.22
CA ILE A 121 4.36 -6.34 10.91
C ILE A 121 3.01 -5.62 10.93
N ASN A 122 2.99 -4.40 10.40
CA ASN A 122 1.81 -3.52 10.42
C ASN A 122 0.97 -3.62 9.13
N GLU A 123 0.88 -4.82 8.55
CA GLU A 123 0.16 -5.09 7.29
C GLU A 123 -1.37 -5.13 7.52
N LEU A 124 -1.94 -3.98 7.87
CA LEU A 124 -3.38 -3.83 8.14
C LEU A 124 -4.23 -4.24 6.93
N CYS A 125 -3.66 -4.17 5.70
CA CYS A 125 -4.30 -4.60 4.46
C CYS A 125 -4.75 -6.08 4.43
N TYR A 126 -4.27 -6.90 5.38
CA TYR A 126 -4.62 -8.31 5.52
C TYR A 126 -5.54 -8.61 6.71
N ILE A 127 -6.03 -7.60 7.43
CA ILE A 127 -7.00 -7.79 8.51
C ILE A 127 -8.40 -8.00 7.93
N ARG A 128 -9.19 -8.88 8.55
CA ARG A 128 -10.58 -9.13 8.13
C ARG A 128 -11.50 -8.05 8.69
N LEU A 129 -12.09 -7.23 7.82
CA LEU A 129 -13.08 -6.21 8.17
C LEU A 129 -14.53 -6.70 8.04
N ASP A 130 -14.80 -7.57 7.07
CA ASP A 130 -16.14 -8.11 6.82
C ASP A 130 -16.19 -9.59 7.24
N LEU A 131 -17.04 -9.88 8.23
CA LEU A 131 -17.25 -11.23 8.75
C LEU A 131 -18.37 -11.99 8.02
N ASN A 132 -18.99 -11.40 6.99
CA ASN A 132 -19.99 -12.08 6.18
C ASN A 132 -19.36 -13.29 5.48
N PRO A 133 -19.95 -14.50 5.59
CA PRO A 133 -19.47 -15.68 4.87
C PRO A 133 -19.41 -15.52 3.35
N GLU A 134 -20.21 -14.62 2.78
CA GLU A 134 -20.26 -14.29 1.36
C GLU A 134 -19.42 -13.06 0.99
N ALA A 135 -18.58 -12.57 1.91
CA ALA A 135 -17.70 -11.44 1.65
C ALA A 135 -16.76 -11.74 0.46
N PRO A 136 -16.40 -10.71 -0.34
CA PRO A 136 -15.43 -10.82 -1.42
C PRO A 136 -14.16 -11.62 -1.03
N THR A 137 -13.75 -12.51 -1.93
CA THR A 137 -12.55 -13.32 -1.81
C THR A 137 -11.29 -12.49 -2.11
N ASP A 138 -10.23 -12.76 -1.36
CA ASP A 138 -8.94 -12.11 -1.54
C ASP A 138 -8.17 -12.73 -2.72
N PRO A 139 -7.76 -11.92 -3.72
CA PRO A 139 -6.98 -12.41 -4.85
C PRO A 139 -5.56 -12.86 -4.47
N TRP A 140 -4.97 -12.33 -3.40
CA TRP A 140 -3.61 -12.67 -2.97
C TRP A 140 -3.52 -14.11 -2.45
N THR A 141 -4.51 -14.53 -1.67
CA THR A 141 -4.63 -15.90 -1.15
C THR A 141 -5.35 -16.84 -2.11
N LYS A 142 -5.60 -16.43 -3.36
CA LYS A 142 -6.34 -17.19 -4.37
C LYS A 142 -7.72 -17.65 -3.86
N GLY A 143 -8.36 -16.78 -3.08
CA GLY A 143 -9.68 -16.98 -2.51
C GLY A 143 -9.74 -17.83 -1.24
N ALA A 144 -8.60 -18.13 -0.60
CA ALA A 144 -8.61 -18.81 0.70
C ALA A 144 -9.10 -17.92 1.85
N HIS A 145 -9.08 -16.60 1.66
CA HIS A 145 -9.60 -15.63 2.63
C HIS A 145 -10.70 -14.76 2.02
N THR A 146 -11.63 -14.32 2.87
CA THR A 146 -12.72 -13.41 2.52
C THR A 146 -12.75 -12.22 3.47
N GLY A 147 -13.31 -11.11 3.02
CA GLY A 147 -13.60 -9.97 3.88
C GLY A 147 -12.38 -9.16 4.32
N ILE A 148 -11.26 -9.30 3.61
CA ILE A 148 -9.98 -8.68 3.94
C ILE A 148 -9.98 -7.18 3.59
N SER A 149 -9.34 -6.34 4.43
CA SER A 149 -9.47 -4.89 4.45
C SER A 149 -9.14 -4.19 3.14
N HIS A 150 -8.13 -4.66 2.39
CA HIS A 150 -7.77 -4.07 1.10
C HIS A 150 -8.88 -4.20 0.03
N LEU A 151 -9.92 -5.00 0.27
CA LEU A 151 -11.13 -5.09 -0.56
C LEU A 151 -12.18 -4.03 -0.20
N TYR A 152 -11.96 -3.25 0.86
CA TYR A 152 -12.90 -2.25 1.43
C TYR A 152 -12.25 -0.87 1.55
N LEU A 153 -10.96 -0.81 1.81
CA LEU A 153 -10.17 0.41 1.95
C LEU A 153 -9.25 0.62 0.74
N GLY A 154 -8.85 1.87 0.51
CA GLY A 154 -8.05 2.26 -0.64
C GLY A 154 -8.79 2.19 -1.99
N GLN A 155 -8.02 2.26 -3.08
CA GLN A 155 -8.55 2.31 -4.45
C GLN A 155 -9.39 1.09 -4.80
N ARG A 156 -8.98 -0.12 -4.39
CA ARG A 156 -9.72 -1.35 -4.68
C ARG A 156 -11.09 -1.38 -4.00
N GLY A 157 -11.17 -0.93 -2.74
CA GLY A 157 -12.44 -0.75 -2.03
C GLY A 157 -13.38 0.21 -2.74
N ALA A 158 -12.86 1.34 -3.23
CA ALA A 158 -13.63 2.31 -4.00
C ALA A 158 -14.10 1.74 -5.36
N THR A 159 -13.21 1.09 -6.13
CA THR A 159 -13.53 0.47 -7.42
C THR A 159 -14.67 -0.55 -7.29
N LYS A 160 -14.69 -1.34 -6.20
CA LYS A 160 -15.75 -2.33 -5.91
C LYS A 160 -17.15 -1.71 -5.90
N LEU A 161 -17.26 -0.46 -5.48
CA LEU A 161 -18.51 0.26 -5.34
C LEU A 161 -18.83 1.20 -6.50
N ALA A 162 -17.85 1.50 -7.37
CA ALA A 162 -17.95 2.52 -8.42
C ALA A 162 -19.21 2.37 -9.29
N HIS A 163 -19.40 1.20 -9.90
CA HIS A 163 -20.55 0.96 -10.77
C HIS A 163 -21.89 1.08 -10.02
N LYS A 164 -21.96 0.51 -8.81
CA LYS A 164 -23.17 0.60 -7.94
C LYS A 164 -23.49 2.04 -7.54
N ALA A 165 -22.47 2.89 -7.43
CA ALA A 165 -22.60 4.31 -7.13
C ALA A 165 -22.91 5.20 -8.35
N GLY A 166 -23.22 4.61 -9.52
CA GLY A 166 -23.59 5.35 -10.73
C GLY A 166 -22.40 5.94 -11.50
N VAL A 167 -21.18 5.49 -11.21
CA VAL A 167 -20.00 5.85 -11.99
C VAL A 167 -20.00 5.05 -13.30
N ASP A 168 -19.83 5.75 -14.42
CA ASP A 168 -19.66 5.08 -15.72
C ASP A 168 -18.27 4.48 -15.76
N VAL A 169 -18.20 3.15 -15.65
CA VAL A 169 -16.94 2.39 -15.70
C VAL A 169 -16.99 1.40 -16.86
N PRO A 170 -15.83 1.08 -17.47
CA PRO A 170 -15.71 -0.02 -18.42
C PRO A 170 -16.28 -1.35 -17.88
N PRO A 171 -16.83 -2.23 -18.73
CA PRO A 171 -17.40 -3.51 -18.28
C PRO A 171 -16.45 -4.37 -17.44
N ASN A 172 -15.14 -4.33 -17.76
CA ASN A 172 -14.12 -5.09 -17.03
C ASN A 172 -13.80 -4.54 -15.63
N TYR A 173 -14.30 -3.34 -15.28
CA TYR A 173 -14.13 -2.72 -13.94
C TYR A 173 -15.34 -2.97 -13.03
N ILE A 174 -16.42 -3.55 -13.56
CA ILE A 174 -17.63 -3.84 -12.78
C ILE A 174 -17.36 -5.05 -11.90
N PHE A 175 -17.40 -4.88 -10.58
CA PHE A 175 -17.27 -5.99 -9.64
C PHE A 175 -18.42 -7.02 -9.84
N PRO A 176 -18.15 -8.35 -9.84
CA PRO A 176 -16.88 -9.02 -9.56
C PRO A 176 -16.12 -9.51 -10.83
N HIS A 177 -15.94 -8.66 -11.84
CA HIS A 177 -15.21 -9.06 -13.07
C HIS A 177 -13.78 -9.53 -12.76
N PRO A 178 -13.27 -10.59 -13.43
CA PRO A 178 -11.94 -11.14 -13.16
C PRO A 178 -10.81 -10.10 -13.22
N ASP A 179 -10.80 -9.21 -14.20
CA ASP A 179 -9.76 -8.17 -14.36
C ASP A 179 -9.71 -7.20 -13.16
N MET A 180 -10.86 -6.92 -12.55
CA MET A 180 -10.97 -6.12 -11.33
C MET A 180 -10.53 -6.91 -10.10
N CYS A 181 -10.90 -8.18 -10.03
CA CYS A 181 -10.56 -9.12 -8.95
C CYS A 181 -9.15 -9.75 -9.12
N THR A 182 -8.14 -8.97 -9.51
CA THR A 182 -6.74 -9.42 -9.64
C THR A 182 -5.82 -8.74 -8.62
N ILE A 183 -4.60 -9.24 -8.43
CA ILE A 183 -3.57 -8.57 -7.62
C ILE A 183 -3.05 -7.25 -8.21
N LYS A 184 -3.39 -6.94 -9.47
CA LYS A 184 -2.92 -5.74 -10.17
C LYS A 184 -3.64 -4.48 -9.69
N HIS A 185 -2.99 -3.33 -9.84
CA HIS A 185 -3.48 -2.05 -9.30
C HIS A 185 -3.85 -1.02 -10.38
N GLU A 186 -3.42 -1.20 -11.63
CA GLU A 186 -3.55 -0.20 -12.70
C GLU A 186 -5.00 0.15 -12.99
N ASP A 187 -5.87 -0.86 -13.03
CA ASP A 187 -7.31 -0.68 -13.30
C ASP A 187 -8.01 0.09 -12.16
N HIS A 188 -7.61 -0.16 -10.91
CA HIS A 188 -8.14 0.56 -9.75
C HIS A 188 -7.73 2.05 -9.78
N ALA A 189 -6.50 2.34 -10.21
CA ALA A 189 -6.03 3.71 -10.39
C ALA A 189 -6.77 4.46 -11.52
N GLN A 190 -7.09 3.79 -12.63
CA GLN A 190 -7.91 4.41 -13.68
C GLN A 190 -9.36 4.58 -13.23
N CYS A 191 -9.94 3.60 -12.52
CA CYS A 191 -11.28 3.71 -11.98
C CYS A 191 -11.41 4.86 -10.97
N LEU A 192 -10.40 5.11 -10.12
CA LEU A 192 -10.40 6.25 -9.21
C LEU A 192 -10.56 7.58 -9.94
N LYS A 193 -9.91 7.77 -11.11
CA LYS A 193 -10.09 8.98 -11.92
C LYS A 193 -11.53 9.12 -12.43
N LEU A 194 -12.18 8.01 -12.78
CA LEU A 194 -13.58 8.01 -13.21
C LEU A 194 -14.52 8.35 -12.05
N ILE A 195 -14.27 7.81 -10.85
CA ILE A 195 -15.01 8.14 -9.63
C ILE A 195 -14.88 9.64 -9.32
N GLN A 196 -13.66 10.19 -9.36
CA GLN A 196 -13.41 11.62 -9.12
C GLN A 196 -14.11 12.50 -10.15
N LYS A 197 -14.06 12.12 -11.44
CA LYS A 197 -14.77 12.82 -12.51
C LYS A 197 -16.28 12.80 -12.29
N ALA A 198 -16.85 11.66 -11.90
CA ALA A 198 -18.28 11.53 -11.64
C ALA A 198 -18.72 12.33 -10.41
N MET A 199 -17.88 12.40 -9.36
CA MET A 199 -18.14 13.23 -8.19
C MET A 199 -18.17 14.73 -8.51
N ALA A 200 -17.44 15.16 -9.54
CA ALA A 200 -17.44 16.55 -9.99
C ALA A 200 -18.64 16.92 -10.88
N ASP A 201 -19.45 15.95 -11.33
CA ASP A 201 -20.68 16.19 -12.10
C ASP A 201 -21.88 16.36 -11.14
N PRO A 202 -22.51 17.56 -11.06
CA PRO A 202 -23.63 17.81 -10.15
C PRO A 202 -24.82 16.86 -10.33
N LYS A 203 -24.98 16.23 -11.51
CA LYS A 203 -26.06 15.27 -11.74
C LYS A 203 -25.78 13.91 -11.13
N LYS A 204 -24.50 13.55 -10.99
CA LYS A 204 -24.05 12.25 -10.46
C LYS A 204 -23.60 12.34 -9.01
N GLU A 205 -23.12 13.50 -8.59
CA GLU A 205 -22.61 13.77 -7.23
C GLU A 205 -23.51 13.20 -6.12
N PRO A 206 -24.85 13.38 -6.12
CA PRO A 206 -25.69 12.83 -5.06
C PRO A 206 -25.59 11.30 -4.90
N GLN A 207 -25.43 10.56 -5.99
CA GLN A 207 -25.30 9.11 -5.96
C GLN A 207 -23.86 8.67 -5.68
N VAL A 208 -22.88 9.35 -6.30
CA VAL A 208 -21.46 9.04 -6.14
C VAL A 208 -20.99 9.32 -4.70
N LYS A 209 -21.58 10.31 -4.02
CA LYS A 209 -21.31 10.61 -2.61
C LYS A 209 -21.52 9.40 -1.70
N ALA A 210 -22.51 8.55 -1.99
CA ALA A 210 -22.77 7.33 -1.21
C ALA A 210 -21.59 6.35 -1.21
N LEU A 211 -20.75 6.36 -2.27
CA LEU A 211 -19.50 5.60 -2.30
C LEU A 211 -18.53 6.09 -1.22
N TYR A 212 -18.30 7.40 -1.16
CA TYR A 212 -17.39 7.99 -0.17
C TYR A 212 -17.91 7.79 1.25
N GLU A 213 -19.22 7.94 1.46
CA GLU A 213 -19.86 7.65 2.75
C GLU A 213 -19.66 6.18 3.14
N THR A 214 -19.85 5.24 2.20
CA THR A 214 -19.63 3.81 2.45
C THR A 214 -18.17 3.50 2.77
N CYS A 215 -17.20 4.08 2.05
CA CYS A 215 -15.78 3.95 2.38
C CYS A 215 -15.47 4.51 3.77
N GLY A 216 -16.10 5.63 4.17
CA GLY A 216 -15.99 6.20 5.51
C GLY A 216 -16.58 5.27 6.59
N VAL A 217 -17.71 4.62 6.30
CA VAL A 217 -18.31 3.61 7.19
C VAL A 217 -17.36 2.41 7.36
N TYR A 218 -16.79 1.90 6.26
CA TYR A 218 -15.79 0.82 6.34
C TYR A 218 -14.58 1.21 7.20
N LEU A 219 -14.05 2.43 7.02
CA LEU A 219 -12.95 2.93 7.84
C LEU A 219 -13.36 3.05 9.31
N GLY A 220 -14.58 3.50 9.61
CA GLY A 220 -15.09 3.57 10.99
C GLY A 220 -15.11 2.20 11.68
N TYR A 221 -15.60 1.17 10.99
CA TYR A 221 -15.56 -0.21 11.49
C TYR A 221 -14.13 -0.74 11.61
N ALA A 222 -13.26 -0.42 10.66
CA ALA A 222 -11.85 -0.82 10.68
C ALA A 222 -11.12 -0.25 11.89
N ILE A 223 -11.29 1.05 12.18
CA ILE A 223 -10.68 1.71 13.34
C ILE A 223 -11.13 1.04 14.65
N ALA A 224 -12.42 0.68 14.76
CA ALA A 224 -12.92 -0.02 15.94
C ALA A 224 -12.20 -1.37 16.13
N GLN A 225 -11.99 -2.14 15.06
CA GLN A 225 -11.26 -3.41 15.11
C GLN A 225 -9.76 -3.24 15.36
N TYR A 226 -9.12 -2.22 14.80
CA TYR A 226 -7.68 -1.99 14.97
C TYR A 226 -7.33 -1.52 16.39
N GLN A 227 -8.32 -1.07 17.15
CA GLN A 227 -8.16 -0.68 18.56
C GLN A 227 -8.24 -1.88 19.52
N GLU A 228 -8.81 -3.02 19.10
CA GLU A 228 -8.89 -4.25 19.91
C GLU A 228 -7.54 -4.96 20.03
#